data_AF-U2HSR6-F1
#
_entry.id   AF-U2HSR6-F1
#
_cell.length_a   1.000
_cell.length_b   1.000
_cell.length_c   1.000
_cell.angle_alpha   90.00
_cell.angle_beta   90.00
_cell.angle_gamma   90.00
#
_symmetry.space_group_name_H-M   'P 1'
#
loop_
_entity.id
_entity.type
_entity.pdbx_description
1 polymer ?
#
loop_
_entity_poly.entity_id
_entity_poly.type
_entity_poly.pdbx_seq_one_letter_code
_entity_poly.pdbx_strand_id
1 'polypeptide(L)'
;MLIGCSTSKKVTVAKKVDVPVGLSAKEVLTEVEEIAKVEVQNAVDTTVFQAFRELTPEEKIVEQKRMGIYKGADWAAALHYDLRKPNFVIIHHTAQNSVAQTVRTFQVPHSKVSAHYVIGRDGQVIQMLNDYERAWHAGKSKWGNIDDLNSVSLGIELDNNGKEPFPDAQINSLLILLDTLKAKYLIPQLNFIGHADIAPMRKDDPSVLFPWKRLAERGFGIWYNEDYLMMPPANFNPIDALKIMGYDMRNQEGAIRAFKRKYIVKEVNGVLTAQDQAVLYDLYRKYY
;
A
#
# COMPACT_ATOMS: atom_id res chain seq x y z
N MET A 1 -6.73 18.11 -33.59
CA MET A 1 -8.09 18.48 -34.05
C MET A 1 -9.04 18.11 -32.93
N LEU A 2 -9.34 19.05 -32.02
CA LEU A 2 -10.32 18.88 -30.95
C LEU A 2 -11.47 19.82 -31.29
N ILE A 3 -12.58 19.21 -31.66
CA ILE A 3 -13.82 19.90 -32.06
C ILE A 3 -14.51 20.35 -30.78
N GLY A 4 -14.78 21.65 -30.69
CA GLY A 4 -15.53 22.26 -29.59
C GLY A 4 -17.01 21.89 -29.63
N CYS A 5 -17.65 21.98 -28.47
CA CYS A 5 -19.10 22.07 -28.40
C CYS A 5 -19.49 23.24 -27.50
N SER A 6 -20.17 24.20 -28.14
CA SER A 6 -20.78 25.40 -27.57
C SER A 6 -22.23 25.07 -27.21
N THR A 7 -22.69 25.51 -26.03
CA THR A 7 -24.13 25.75 -25.80
C THR A 7 -24.35 26.94 -24.86
N SER A 8 -24.79 28.04 -25.49
CA SER A 8 -25.79 29.04 -25.07
C SER A 8 -26.02 29.36 -23.58
N LYS A 9 -25.78 30.64 -23.23
CA LYS A 9 -26.29 31.32 -22.03
C LYS A 9 -27.82 31.31 -21.98
N LYS A 10 -28.40 30.90 -20.84
CA LYS A 10 -29.73 31.35 -20.39
C LYS A 10 -29.55 32.13 -19.08
N VAL A 11 -29.95 33.40 -19.11
CA VAL A 11 -30.05 34.27 -17.94
C VAL A 11 -31.42 34.03 -17.32
N THR A 12 -31.48 33.63 -16.05
CA THR A 12 -32.73 33.57 -15.29
C THR A 12 -32.74 34.73 -14.30
N VAL A 13 -33.64 35.69 -14.52
CA VAL A 13 -33.90 36.82 -13.62
C VAL A 13 -34.68 36.30 -12.41
N ALA A 14 -34.16 36.49 -11.20
CA ALA A 14 -34.89 36.21 -9.97
C ALA A 14 -36.01 37.24 -9.76
N LYS A 15 -37.25 36.77 -9.60
CA LYS A 15 -38.40 37.60 -9.21
C LYS A 15 -38.22 38.13 -7.78
N LYS A 16 -38.45 39.43 -7.59
CA LYS A 16 -38.67 40.04 -6.28
C LYS A 16 -39.92 39.43 -5.63
N VAL A 17 -39.81 39.12 -4.34
CA VAL A 17 -40.96 38.83 -3.47
C VAL A 17 -41.22 40.11 -2.68
N ASP A 18 -42.40 40.70 -2.86
CA ASP A 18 -42.90 41.79 -2.02
C ASP A 18 -43.43 41.21 -0.70
N VAL A 19 -43.05 41.83 0.42
CA VAL A 19 -43.65 41.60 1.74
C VAL A 19 -44.41 42.88 2.13
N PRO A 20 -45.66 42.81 2.62
CA PRO A 20 -46.45 44.00 2.90
C PRO A 20 -45.95 44.74 4.15
N VAL A 21 -46.13 46.05 4.11
CA VAL A 21 -45.84 47.02 5.17
C VAL A 21 -46.80 46.84 6.35
N GLY A 22 -46.24 46.84 7.56
CA GLY A 22 -46.99 47.19 8.77
C GLY A 22 -46.51 46.49 10.03
N LEU A 23 -45.59 47.13 10.78
CA LEU A 23 -45.53 47.21 12.25
C LEU A 23 -44.28 48.05 12.63
N SER A 24 -44.42 48.94 13.61
CA SER A 24 -43.43 49.99 13.91
C SER A 24 -42.31 49.49 14.83
N ALA A 25 -41.09 50.01 14.64
CA ALA A 25 -39.86 49.61 15.35
C ALA A 25 -39.84 49.90 16.87
N LYS A 26 -40.97 50.28 17.48
CA LYS A 26 -41.06 50.64 18.90
C LYS A 26 -41.59 49.51 19.80
N GLU A 27 -42.20 48.48 19.25
CA GLU A 27 -42.81 47.39 20.04
C GLU A 27 -41.88 46.17 20.23
N VAL A 28 -40.78 46.07 19.48
CA VAL A 28 -39.81 44.97 19.60
C VAL A 28 -38.76 45.23 20.68
N LEU A 29 -38.56 46.48 21.12
CA LEU A 29 -37.50 46.84 22.07
C LEU A 29 -37.86 46.54 23.53
N THR A 30 -39.14 46.40 23.88
CA THR A 30 -39.58 46.21 25.27
C THR A 30 -39.56 44.76 25.75
N GLU A 31 -39.57 43.76 24.87
CA GLU A 31 -39.45 42.34 25.27
C GLU A 31 -37.99 41.87 25.41
N VAL A 32 -37.01 42.61 24.86
CA VAL A 32 -35.59 42.20 24.89
C VAL A 32 -34.89 42.61 26.19
N GLU A 33 -35.40 43.62 26.91
CA GLU A 33 -34.78 44.09 28.17
C GLU A 33 -35.14 43.23 29.40
N GLU A 34 -36.22 42.43 29.36
CA GLU A 34 -36.65 41.65 30.53
C GLU A 34 -35.99 40.26 30.62
N ILE A 35 -35.36 39.76 29.56
CA ILE A 35 -34.67 38.44 29.56
C ILE A 35 -33.21 38.55 30.03
N ALA A 36 -32.67 39.77 30.18
CA ALA A 36 -31.26 40.02 30.53
C ALA A 36 -30.96 40.08 32.04
N LYS A 37 -31.83 39.56 32.91
CA LYS A 37 -31.59 39.47 34.36
C LYS A 37 -31.89 38.08 34.90
N VAL A 38 -31.06 37.11 34.53
CA VAL A 38 -30.84 35.93 35.37
C VAL A 38 -29.34 35.84 35.61
N GLU A 39 -28.92 36.30 36.79
CA GLU A 39 -27.60 36.04 37.33
C GLU A 39 -27.40 34.52 37.41
N VAL A 40 -26.44 34.00 36.65
CA VAL A 40 -25.78 32.74 37.00
C VAL A 40 -24.42 33.11 37.55
N GLN A 41 -24.38 33.22 38.89
CA GLN A 41 -23.17 33.06 39.66
C GLN A 41 -22.54 31.72 39.30
N ASN A 42 -21.44 31.75 38.57
CA ASN A 42 -20.27 30.86 38.68
C ASN A 42 -19.31 31.29 37.59
N ALA A 43 -18.33 32.11 37.98
CA ALA A 43 -17.13 32.34 37.18
C ALA A 43 -16.38 31.01 37.07
N VAL A 44 -16.72 30.19 36.08
CA VAL A 44 -15.84 29.13 35.60
C VAL A 44 -14.83 29.81 34.70
N ASP A 45 -13.65 29.98 35.25
CA ASP A 45 -12.40 30.28 34.61
C ASP A 45 -12.39 29.89 33.11
N THR A 46 -12.59 30.87 32.23
CA THR A 46 -12.55 30.68 30.77
C THR A 46 -11.13 30.47 30.24
N THR A 47 -10.15 30.21 31.09
CA THR A 47 -8.92 29.54 30.67
C THR A 47 -9.17 28.04 30.47
N VAL A 48 -10.06 27.72 29.53
CA VAL A 48 -10.01 26.41 28.88
C VAL A 48 -8.71 26.42 28.08
N PHE A 49 -7.63 26.00 28.74
CA PHE A 49 -6.49 25.39 28.09
C PHE A 49 -7.07 24.25 27.25
N GLN A 50 -7.43 24.52 26.00
CA GLN A 50 -7.54 23.47 25.00
C GLN A 50 -6.12 22.94 24.86
N ALA A 51 -5.77 21.98 25.71
CA ALA A 51 -4.63 21.13 25.47
C ALA A 51 -4.82 20.62 24.05
N PHE A 52 -3.94 21.04 23.14
CA PHE A 52 -3.92 20.56 21.77
C PHE A 52 -3.71 19.05 21.85
N ARG A 53 -4.82 18.29 21.84
CA ARG A 53 -4.76 16.84 21.81
C ARG A 53 -4.11 16.49 20.49
N GLU A 54 -2.98 15.81 20.55
CA GLU A 54 -2.37 15.30 19.33
C GLU A 54 -3.35 14.32 18.67
N LEU A 55 -3.70 14.60 17.42
CA LEU A 55 -4.56 13.72 16.63
C LEU A 55 -3.91 12.35 16.47
N THR A 56 -4.71 11.29 16.52
CA THR A 56 -4.24 9.95 16.17
C THR A 56 -3.83 9.92 14.68
N PRO A 57 -3.02 8.94 14.23
CA PRO A 57 -2.70 8.80 12.81
C PRO A 57 -3.94 8.76 11.91
N GLU A 58 -5.00 8.07 12.33
CA GLU A 58 -6.27 7.94 11.60
C GLU A 58 -6.97 9.31 11.49
N GLU A 59 -7.01 10.07 12.58
CA GLU A 59 -7.61 11.41 12.59
C GLU A 59 -6.82 12.39 11.72
N LYS A 60 -5.48 12.30 11.71
CA LYS A 60 -4.62 13.07 10.80
C LYS A 60 -4.94 12.76 9.33
N ILE A 61 -5.19 11.48 8.99
CA ILE A 61 -5.59 11.06 7.64
C ILE A 61 -6.96 11.62 7.26
N VAL A 62 -7.95 11.55 8.16
CA VAL A 62 -9.30 12.09 7.92
C VAL A 62 -9.23 13.59 7.65
N GLU A 63 -8.48 14.32 8.47
CA GLU A 63 -8.34 15.77 8.31
C GLU A 63 -7.59 16.14 7.01
N GLN A 64 -6.55 15.37 6.66
CA GLN A 64 -5.84 15.55 5.39
C GLN A 64 -6.75 15.30 4.17
N LYS A 65 -7.59 14.26 4.21
CA LYS A 65 -8.57 13.96 3.15
C LYS A 65 -9.60 15.09 3.01
N ARG A 66 -9.99 15.73 4.12
CA ARG A 66 -10.98 16.81 4.14
C ARG A 66 -10.43 18.12 3.57
N MET A 67 -9.22 18.50 3.97
CA MET A 67 -8.72 19.86 3.76
C MET A 67 -7.76 20.01 2.59
N GLY A 68 -7.21 18.90 2.08
CA GLY A 68 -6.14 18.90 1.08
C GLY A 68 -4.91 19.73 1.49
N ILE A 69 -3.95 19.84 0.58
CA ILE A 69 -2.65 20.48 0.84
C ILE A 69 -2.66 21.96 0.42
N TYR A 70 -3.24 22.29 -0.74
CA TYR A 70 -3.24 23.65 -1.27
C TYR A 70 -4.38 24.48 -0.67
N LYS A 71 -4.05 25.36 0.28
CA LYS A 71 -5.04 26.14 1.05
C LYS A 71 -5.73 27.27 0.26
N GLY A 72 -5.18 27.64 -0.90
CA GLY A 72 -5.77 28.64 -1.79
C GLY A 72 -6.74 28.07 -2.82
N ALA A 73 -7.06 26.77 -2.76
CA ALA A 73 -8.03 26.17 -3.68
C ALA A 73 -9.47 26.55 -3.32
N ASP A 74 -10.23 26.95 -4.32
CA ASP A 74 -11.69 26.88 -4.27
C ASP A 74 -12.12 25.41 -4.40
N TRP A 75 -12.75 24.87 -3.36
CA TRP A 75 -13.21 23.49 -3.36
C TRP A 75 -14.52 23.33 -4.14
N ALA A 76 -14.45 22.67 -5.29
CA ALA A 76 -15.62 22.19 -6.01
C ALA A 76 -15.65 20.65 -5.96
N ALA A 77 -16.65 20.07 -5.29
CA ALA A 77 -16.72 18.63 -5.08
C ALA A 77 -17.03 17.87 -6.38
N ALA A 78 -16.23 16.83 -6.67
CA ALA A 78 -16.53 15.86 -7.72
C ALA A 78 -17.32 14.67 -7.13
N LEU A 79 -18.29 14.14 -7.88
CA LEU A 79 -19.16 13.03 -7.43
C LEU A 79 -18.72 11.66 -7.92
N HIS A 80 -17.85 11.59 -8.94
CA HIS A 80 -17.42 10.33 -9.55
C HIS A 80 -15.95 10.06 -9.24
N TYR A 81 -15.69 9.24 -8.22
CA TYR A 81 -14.34 8.83 -7.85
C TYR A 81 -14.35 7.47 -7.15
N ASP A 82 -13.21 6.79 -7.20
CA ASP A 82 -12.90 5.57 -6.44
C ASP A 82 -11.62 5.78 -5.62
N LEU A 83 -11.36 4.89 -4.65
CA LEU A 83 -10.08 4.87 -3.93
C LEU A 83 -8.97 4.32 -4.83
N ARG A 84 -7.74 4.84 -4.66
CA ARG A 84 -6.54 4.29 -5.30
C ARG A 84 -6.31 2.88 -4.78
N LYS A 85 -6.26 1.89 -5.67
CA LYS A 85 -6.09 0.48 -5.33
C LYS A 85 -4.60 0.09 -5.34
N PRO A 86 -4.19 -0.86 -4.50
CA PRO A 86 -2.86 -1.45 -4.59
C PRO A 86 -2.73 -2.26 -5.90
N ASN A 87 -1.53 -2.29 -6.45
CA ASN A 87 -1.20 -3.03 -7.67
C ASN A 87 -0.16 -4.13 -7.45
N PHE A 88 0.42 -4.21 -6.25
CA PHE A 88 1.43 -5.21 -5.87
C PHE A 88 1.12 -5.82 -4.51
N VAL A 89 1.66 -7.01 -4.29
CA VAL A 89 1.79 -7.60 -2.95
C VAL A 89 3.26 -7.92 -2.72
N ILE A 90 3.81 -7.42 -1.62
CA ILE A 90 5.18 -7.70 -1.22
C ILE A 90 5.15 -8.64 -0.02
N ILE A 91 5.77 -9.80 -0.20
CA ILE A 91 5.87 -10.83 0.84
C ILE A 91 7.14 -10.60 1.66
N HIS A 92 6.99 -10.72 2.97
CA HIS A 92 8.04 -10.56 3.96
C HIS A 92 8.07 -11.76 4.92
N HIS A 93 9.20 -11.94 5.60
CA HIS A 93 9.23 -12.64 6.88
C HIS A 93 9.76 -11.67 7.93
N THR A 94 9.30 -11.83 9.16
CA THR A 94 9.53 -10.83 10.22
C THR A 94 10.95 -10.84 10.76
N ALA A 95 11.66 -11.97 10.62
CA ALA A 95 12.92 -12.25 11.33
C ALA A 95 12.76 -12.18 12.86
N GLN A 96 11.52 -12.39 13.34
CA GLN A 96 11.14 -12.40 14.75
C GLN A 96 10.64 -13.79 15.17
N ASN A 97 10.31 -13.94 16.44
CA ASN A 97 9.94 -15.23 17.04
C ASN A 97 8.46 -15.33 17.42
N SER A 98 7.67 -14.25 17.23
CA SER A 98 6.24 -14.30 17.49
C SER A 98 5.47 -13.18 16.77
N VAL A 99 4.21 -13.49 16.46
CA VAL A 99 3.19 -12.53 16.03
C VAL A 99 3.06 -11.37 17.00
N ALA A 100 3.00 -11.64 18.31
CA ALA A 100 2.83 -10.60 19.33
C ALA A 100 3.99 -9.58 19.30
N GLN A 101 5.23 -10.05 19.13
CA GLN A 101 6.39 -9.18 18.96
C GLN A 101 6.29 -8.34 17.67
N THR A 102 5.82 -8.94 16.57
CA THR A 102 5.65 -8.26 15.28
C THR A 102 4.60 -7.16 15.37
N VAL A 103 3.42 -7.50 15.90
CA VAL A 103 2.32 -6.54 16.14
C VAL A 103 2.80 -5.39 17.03
N ARG A 104 3.51 -5.70 18.13
CA ARG A 104 4.05 -4.67 19.00
C ARG A 104 5.07 -3.77 18.29
N THR A 105 5.92 -4.33 17.44
CA THR A 105 6.88 -3.58 16.63
C THR A 105 6.18 -2.53 15.76
N PHE A 106 5.03 -2.86 15.17
CA PHE A 106 4.25 -1.92 14.36
C PHE A 106 3.47 -0.87 15.15
N GLN A 107 3.35 -1.04 16.46
CA GLN A 107 2.60 -0.13 17.33
C GLN A 107 3.48 0.83 18.13
N VAL A 108 4.81 0.72 18.06
CA VAL A 108 5.72 1.62 18.78
C VAL A 108 6.21 2.76 17.88
N PRO A 109 6.09 4.05 18.28
CA PRO A 109 6.38 5.19 17.40
C PRO A 109 7.78 5.23 16.78
N HIS A 110 8.77 4.65 17.46
CA HIS A 110 10.16 4.69 17.02
C HIS A 110 10.52 3.62 15.98
N SER A 111 9.68 2.60 15.74
CA SER A 111 9.99 1.53 14.77
C SER A 111 9.95 2.03 13.33
N LYS A 112 9.04 2.96 13.04
CA LYS A 112 8.82 3.55 11.70
C LYS A 112 8.70 2.48 10.60
N VAL A 113 8.04 1.37 10.93
CA VAL A 113 7.71 0.27 10.01
C VAL A 113 6.31 -0.25 10.28
N SER A 114 5.63 -0.70 9.24
CA SER A 114 4.31 -1.31 9.33
C SER A 114 4.04 -2.16 8.09
N ALA A 115 3.11 -3.11 8.19
CA ALA A 115 2.58 -3.88 7.08
C ALA A 115 1.05 -3.89 7.14
N HIS A 116 0.37 -4.36 6.08
CA HIS A 116 -1.09 -4.43 6.08
C HIS A 116 -1.58 -5.66 6.84
N TYR A 117 -0.85 -6.77 6.71
CA TYR A 117 -1.20 -8.04 7.33
C TYR A 117 0.01 -8.68 8.00
N VAL A 118 -0.24 -9.38 9.11
CA VAL A 118 0.69 -10.30 9.76
C VAL A 118 0.03 -11.67 9.80
N ILE A 119 0.75 -12.73 9.40
CA ILE A 119 0.25 -14.10 9.46
C ILE A 119 1.11 -14.92 10.42
N GLY A 120 0.48 -15.45 11.46
CA GLY A 120 1.11 -16.31 12.45
C GLY A 120 1.47 -17.69 11.93
N ARG A 121 2.34 -18.37 12.68
CA ARG A 121 2.77 -19.75 12.39
C ARG A 121 1.60 -20.75 12.39
N ASP A 122 0.56 -20.47 13.15
CA ASP A 122 -0.69 -21.21 13.24
C ASP A 122 -1.70 -20.86 12.13
N GLY A 123 -1.37 -19.91 11.25
CA GLY A 123 -2.26 -19.43 10.20
C GLY A 123 -3.20 -18.29 10.62
N GLN A 124 -3.10 -17.77 11.86
CA GLN A 124 -3.87 -16.59 12.24
C GLN A 124 -3.50 -15.39 11.36
N VAL A 125 -4.49 -14.73 10.75
CA VAL A 125 -4.29 -13.52 9.96
C VAL A 125 -4.73 -12.30 10.78
N ILE A 126 -3.82 -11.36 10.97
CA ILE A 126 -4.07 -10.08 11.65
C ILE A 126 -3.95 -8.96 10.63
N GLN A 127 -5.01 -8.16 10.48
CA GLN A 127 -4.98 -6.94 9.67
C GLN A 127 -4.56 -5.76 10.55
N MET A 128 -3.48 -5.08 10.15
CA MET A 128 -2.88 -3.98 10.88
C MET A 128 -3.24 -2.61 10.29
N LEU A 129 -3.50 -2.55 8.99
CA LEU A 129 -3.86 -1.34 8.26
C LEU A 129 -4.95 -1.65 7.22
N ASN A 130 -5.74 -0.65 6.87
CA ASN A 130 -6.67 -0.79 5.75
C ASN A 130 -5.90 -0.91 4.43
N ASP A 131 -6.39 -1.72 3.48
CA ASP A 131 -5.73 -2.00 2.20
C ASP A 131 -5.46 -0.74 1.34
N TYR A 132 -6.18 0.35 1.60
CA TYR A 132 -6.03 1.63 0.89
C TYR A 132 -5.04 2.59 1.55
N GLU A 133 -4.52 2.24 2.73
CA GLU A 133 -3.52 3.03 3.44
C GLU A 133 -2.11 2.66 3.00
N ARG A 134 -1.18 3.60 3.13
CA ARG A 134 0.21 3.36 2.77
C ARG A 134 0.96 2.80 4.00
N ALA A 135 1.18 1.49 4.04
CA ALA A 135 2.08 0.88 5.00
C ALA A 135 3.56 1.22 4.73
N TRP A 136 4.42 1.07 5.74
CA TRP A 136 5.87 1.33 5.64
C TRP A 136 6.66 0.02 5.74
N HIS A 137 6.53 -0.84 4.71
CA HIS A 137 7.12 -2.19 4.69
C HIS A 137 8.27 -2.33 3.68
N ALA A 138 8.12 -1.78 2.48
CA ALA A 138 9.07 -1.91 1.37
C ALA A 138 10.32 -1.03 1.56
N GLY A 139 10.20 0.08 2.27
CA GLY A 139 11.26 1.09 2.43
C GLY A 139 11.84 1.58 1.09
N LYS A 140 13.13 1.92 1.06
CA LYS A 140 13.85 2.23 -0.18
C LYS A 140 13.91 0.97 -1.05
N SER A 141 13.17 0.97 -2.15
CA SER A 141 12.94 -0.19 -3.02
C SER A 141 12.77 0.27 -4.47
N LYS A 142 12.86 -0.67 -5.43
CA LYS A 142 12.58 -0.42 -6.84
C LYS A 142 12.14 -1.71 -7.53
N TRP A 143 11.09 -1.62 -8.35
CA TRP A 143 10.67 -2.69 -9.26
C TRP A 143 10.24 -2.08 -10.59
N GLY A 144 10.97 -2.40 -11.67
CA GLY A 144 10.86 -1.72 -12.95
C GLY A 144 11.05 -0.21 -12.79
N ASN A 145 10.07 0.58 -13.22
CA ASN A 145 10.09 2.03 -13.13
C ASN A 145 9.53 2.60 -11.82
N ILE A 146 9.05 1.75 -10.90
CA ILE A 146 8.45 2.19 -9.62
C ILE A 146 9.53 2.18 -8.53
N ASP A 147 9.69 3.29 -7.81
CA ASP A 147 10.68 3.49 -6.73
C ASP A 147 10.06 3.71 -5.34
N ASP A 148 8.75 3.89 -5.24
CA ASP A 148 7.99 3.93 -3.98
C ASP A 148 6.95 2.80 -3.91
N LEU A 149 7.42 1.57 -3.70
CA LEU A 149 6.53 0.39 -3.65
C LEU A 149 5.51 0.47 -2.51
N ASN A 150 5.85 1.09 -1.38
CA ASN A 150 4.89 1.30 -0.28
C ASN A 150 3.58 1.95 -0.74
N SER A 151 3.64 2.89 -1.69
CA SER A 151 2.46 3.64 -2.17
C SER A 151 1.57 2.85 -3.12
N VAL A 152 2.03 1.71 -3.63
CA VAL A 152 1.33 0.92 -4.66
C VAL A 152 1.21 -0.55 -4.30
N SER A 153 1.55 -0.94 -3.07
CA SER A 153 1.63 -2.35 -2.69
C SER A 153 1.06 -2.65 -1.32
N LEU A 154 0.59 -3.89 -1.15
CA LEU A 154 0.25 -4.46 0.14
C LEU A 154 1.44 -5.25 0.70
N GLY A 155 2.02 -4.81 1.81
CA GLY A 155 2.95 -5.63 2.61
C GLY A 155 2.24 -6.69 3.45
N ILE A 156 2.72 -7.95 3.35
CA ILE A 156 2.29 -9.08 4.17
C ILE A 156 3.50 -9.68 4.88
N GLU A 157 3.44 -9.74 6.20
CA GLU A 157 4.50 -10.23 7.08
C GLU A 157 4.17 -11.62 7.60
N LEU A 158 5.07 -12.58 7.37
CA LEU A 158 4.94 -13.94 7.90
C LEU A 158 5.82 -14.08 9.14
N ASP A 159 5.21 -14.48 10.26
CA ASP A 159 5.94 -14.78 11.49
C ASP A 159 6.86 -16.00 11.29
N ASN A 160 8.11 -15.72 10.93
CA ASN A 160 9.15 -16.68 10.62
C ASN A 160 10.51 -15.99 10.78
N ASN A 161 11.50 -16.72 11.30
CA ASN A 161 12.84 -16.18 11.59
C ASN A 161 13.81 -16.21 10.39
N GLY A 162 13.35 -16.67 9.23
CA GLY A 162 14.10 -16.77 7.98
C GLY A 162 15.00 -18.01 7.86
N LYS A 163 15.13 -18.81 8.93
CA LYS A 163 16.06 -19.95 9.03
C LYS A 163 15.35 -21.31 9.08
N GLU A 164 14.03 -21.32 9.01
CA GLU A 164 13.21 -22.52 9.04
C GLU A 164 12.11 -22.49 7.97
N PRO A 165 11.60 -23.66 7.54
CA PRO A 165 10.45 -23.72 6.64
C PRO A 165 9.22 -23.01 7.21
N PHE A 166 8.42 -22.44 6.31
CA PHE A 166 7.16 -21.80 6.67
C PHE A 166 6.10 -22.89 6.95
N PRO A 167 5.41 -22.88 8.11
CA PRO A 167 4.39 -23.87 8.41
C PRO A 167 3.25 -23.91 7.40
N ASP A 168 2.69 -25.09 7.15
CA ASP A 168 1.60 -25.25 6.18
C ASP A 168 0.35 -24.42 6.51
N ALA A 169 0.01 -24.31 7.79
CA ALA A 169 -1.11 -23.47 8.24
C ALA A 169 -0.90 -21.99 7.85
N GLN A 170 0.31 -21.47 8.05
CA GLN A 170 0.70 -20.12 7.66
C GLN A 170 0.61 -19.90 6.15
N ILE A 171 1.15 -20.83 5.35
CA ILE A 171 1.11 -20.73 3.89
C ILE A 171 -0.31 -20.90 3.34
N ASN A 172 -1.13 -21.77 3.92
CA ASN A 172 -2.53 -21.91 3.52
C ASN A 172 -3.32 -20.63 3.75
N SER A 173 -3.18 -20.00 4.92
CA SER A 173 -3.81 -18.71 5.21
C SER A 173 -3.31 -17.60 4.28
N LEU A 174 -2.02 -17.59 3.95
CA LEU A 174 -1.47 -16.68 2.95
C LEU A 174 -2.17 -16.87 1.60
N LEU A 175 -2.28 -18.09 1.09
CA LEU A 175 -2.91 -18.34 -0.22
C LEU A 175 -4.37 -17.89 -0.26
N ILE A 176 -5.14 -18.11 0.82
CA ILE A 176 -6.53 -17.64 0.93
C ILE A 176 -6.61 -16.11 0.93
N LEU A 177 -5.71 -15.45 1.67
CA LEU A 177 -5.62 -14.00 1.69
C LEU A 177 -5.26 -13.45 0.30
N LEU A 178 -4.25 -14.04 -0.37
CA LEU A 178 -3.83 -13.62 -1.70
C LEU A 178 -4.94 -13.82 -2.74
N ASP A 179 -5.72 -14.91 -2.67
CA ASP A 179 -6.88 -15.13 -3.55
C ASP A 179 -7.88 -13.96 -3.44
N THR A 180 -8.19 -13.57 -2.20
CA THR A 180 -9.11 -12.47 -1.90
C THR A 180 -8.59 -11.13 -2.42
N LEU A 181 -7.32 -10.81 -2.12
CA LEU A 181 -6.70 -9.54 -2.52
C LEU A 181 -6.55 -9.44 -4.04
N LYS A 182 -6.13 -10.53 -4.69
CA LYS A 182 -5.98 -10.60 -6.15
C LYS A 182 -7.30 -10.38 -6.85
N ALA A 183 -8.36 -11.08 -6.45
CA ALA A 183 -9.67 -10.97 -7.07
C ALA A 183 -10.28 -9.57 -6.85
N LYS A 184 -10.17 -9.02 -5.63
CA LYS A 184 -10.75 -7.72 -5.28
C LYS A 184 -10.07 -6.55 -5.99
N TYR A 185 -8.74 -6.57 -6.08
CA TYR A 185 -7.94 -5.46 -6.61
C TYR A 185 -7.44 -5.69 -8.04
N LEU A 186 -7.73 -6.85 -8.64
CA LEU A 186 -7.26 -7.25 -9.96
C LEU A 186 -5.73 -7.20 -10.08
N ILE A 187 -5.02 -7.58 -9.01
CA ILE A 187 -3.56 -7.53 -8.96
C ILE A 187 -2.98 -8.53 -9.97
N PRO A 188 -2.12 -8.09 -10.91
CA PRO A 188 -1.51 -8.98 -11.89
C PRO A 188 -0.69 -10.09 -11.22
N GLN A 189 -0.66 -11.27 -11.84
CA GLN A 189 0.11 -12.42 -11.34
C GLN A 189 1.59 -12.08 -11.11
N LEU A 190 2.21 -11.27 -11.97
CA LEU A 190 3.61 -10.87 -11.87
C LEU A 190 3.92 -10.00 -10.64
N ASN A 191 2.90 -9.41 -10.02
CA ASN A 191 3.05 -8.38 -9.00
C ASN A 191 3.02 -8.94 -7.56
N PHE A 192 3.10 -10.26 -7.40
CA PHE A 192 3.33 -10.92 -6.12
C PHE A 192 4.82 -11.29 -6.02
N ILE A 193 5.57 -10.49 -5.27
CA ILE A 193 7.04 -10.53 -5.24
C ILE A 193 7.57 -10.43 -3.80
N GLY A 194 8.83 -10.78 -3.60
CA GLY A 194 9.48 -10.71 -2.29
C GLY A 194 10.11 -9.35 -2.03
N HIS A 195 10.39 -9.04 -0.76
CA HIS A 195 11.14 -7.83 -0.41
C HIS A 195 12.57 -7.83 -0.99
N ALA A 196 13.20 -9.00 -1.07
CA ALA A 196 14.49 -9.21 -1.68
C ALA A 196 14.48 -8.89 -3.19
N ASP A 197 13.34 -9.08 -3.88
CA ASP A 197 13.21 -8.73 -5.29
C ASP A 197 13.31 -7.21 -5.50
N ILE A 198 12.66 -6.43 -4.64
CA ILE A 198 12.57 -4.97 -4.76
C ILE A 198 13.68 -4.22 -4.03
N ALA A 199 14.40 -4.87 -3.12
CA ALA A 199 15.49 -4.27 -2.33
C ALA A 199 16.69 -5.22 -2.20
N PRO A 200 17.25 -5.72 -3.32
CA PRO A 200 18.22 -6.83 -3.36
C PRO A 200 19.51 -6.60 -2.57
N MET A 201 19.89 -5.35 -2.32
CA MET A 201 21.10 -4.99 -1.58
C MET A 201 20.89 -4.87 -0.06
N ARG A 202 19.64 -4.81 0.39
CA ARG A 202 19.29 -4.51 1.78
C ARG A 202 18.54 -5.66 2.44
N LYS A 203 17.84 -6.47 1.64
CA LYS A 203 16.82 -7.41 2.10
C LYS A 203 17.00 -8.77 1.47
N ASP A 204 16.74 -9.78 2.27
CA ASP A 204 16.83 -11.20 1.94
C ASP A 204 15.54 -11.95 2.28
N ASP A 205 14.48 -11.21 2.63
CA ASP A 205 13.13 -11.71 2.90
C ASP A 205 12.23 -11.72 1.64
N PRO A 206 11.33 -12.71 1.49
CA PRO A 206 11.28 -13.93 2.28
C PRO A 206 12.49 -14.82 1.97
N SER A 207 12.85 -15.70 2.91
CA SER A 207 14.07 -16.51 2.78
C SER A 207 13.98 -17.53 1.65
N VAL A 208 15.10 -18.23 1.36
CA VAL A 208 15.16 -19.31 0.36
C VAL A 208 14.20 -20.48 0.67
N LEU A 209 13.68 -20.57 1.89
CA LEU A 209 12.75 -21.61 2.33
C LEU A 209 11.28 -21.26 2.03
N PHE A 210 11.01 -20.07 1.50
CA PHE A 210 9.67 -19.65 1.15
C PHE A 210 9.17 -20.36 -0.12
N PRO A 211 7.96 -20.96 -0.13
CA PRO A 211 7.53 -21.86 -1.18
C PRO A 211 6.97 -21.12 -2.42
N TRP A 212 7.81 -20.35 -3.11
CA TRP A 212 7.43 -19.57 -4.29
C TRP A 212 6.75 -20.41 -5.39
N LYS A 213 7.22 -21.64 -5.62
CA LYS A 213 6.59 -22.59 -6.56
C LYS A 213 5.10 -22.81 -6.24
N ARG A 214 4.78 -23.12 -4.98
CA ARG A 214 3.40 -23.36 -4.51
C ARG A 214 2.51 -22.14 -4.69
N LEU A 215 3.06 -20.93 -4.50
CA LEU A 215 2.34 -19.69 -4.77
C LEU A 215 2.07 -19.50 -6.26
N ALA A 216 3.08 -19.72 -7.11
CA ALA A 216 2.96 -19.56 -8.56
C ALA A 216 2.00 -20.58 -9.20
N GLU A 217 1.94 -21.81 -8.68
CA GLU A 217 0.94 -22.83 -9.07
C GLU A 217 -0.49 -22.37 -8.81
N ARG A 218 -0.70 -21.48 -7.83
CA ARG A 218 -1.99 -20.85 -7.54
C ARG A 218 -2.16 -19.46 -8.19
N GLY A 219 -1.23 -19.07 -9.06
CA GLY A 219 -1.26 -17.82 -9.80
C GLY A 219 -0.74 -16.59 -9.04
N PHE A 220 0.07 -16.76 -7.99
CA PHE A 220 0.75 -15.67 -7.29
C PHE A 220 2.25 -15.68 -7.59
N GLY A 221 2.70 -14.73 -8.38
CA GLY A 221 4.07 -14.72 -8.89
C GLY A 221 4.22 -15.71 -10.05
N ILE A 222 5.46 -15.99 -10.39
CA ILE A 222 5.82 -16.80 -11.55
C ILE A 222 6.79 -17.91 -11.16
N TRP A 223 6.82 -18.97 -11.96
CA TRP A 223 7.75 -20.08 -11.83
C TRP A 223 8.14 -20.61 -13.21
N TYR A 224 9.36 -21.14 -13.29
CA TYR A 224 9.89 -21.75 -14.50
C TYR A 224 9.38 -23.19 -14.64
N ASN A 225 9.54 -23.77 -15.83
CA ASN A 225 9.29 -25.19 -16.03
C ASN A 225 10.48 -26.02 -15.51
N GLU A 226 10.28 -26.75 -14.42
CA GLU A 226 11.32 -27.60 -13.82
C GLU A 226 11.61 -28.86 -14.65
N ASP A 227 10.63 -29.34 -15.42
CA ASP A 227 10.76 -30.57 -16.22
C ASP A 227 11.49 -30.32 -17.54
N TYR A 228 11.55 -29.06 -17.99
CA TYR A 228 12.18 -28.70 -19.26
C TYR A 228 12.76 -27.27 -19.23
N LEU A 229 14.08 -27.19 -19.34
CA LEU A 229 14.82 -25.94 -19.52
C LEU A 229 15.56 -25.93 -20.84
N MET A 230 15.32 -24.90 -21.64
CA MET A 230 16.06 -24.65 -22.87
C MET A 230 17.26 -23.74 -22.58
N MET A 231 18.42 -24.08 -23.15
CA MET A 231 19.57 -23.19 -23.09
C MET A 231 19.26 -21.88 -23.84
N PRO A 232 19.62 -20.72 -23.27
CA PRO A 232 19.40 -19.45 -23.94
C PRO A 232 20.20 -19.38 -25.26
N PRO A 233 19.66 -18.72 -26.31
CA PRO A 233 20.40 -18.49 -27.54
C PRO A 233 21.59 -17.56 -27.29
N ALA A 234 22.60 -17.59 -28.16
CA ALA A 234 23.84 -16.83 -27.99
C ALA A 234 23.66 -15.30 -27.89
N ASN A 235 22.55 -14.77 -28.40
CA ASN A 235 22.21 -13.34 -28.33
C ASN A 235 21.34 -12.96 -27.11
N PHE A 236 21.00 -13.90 -26.24
CA PHE A 236 20.26 -13.61 -25.01
C PHE A 236 21.14 -12.87 -24.01
N ASN A 237 20.68 -11.71 -23.55
CA ASN A 237 21.36 -10.95 -22.51
C ASN A 237 20.63 -11.14 -21.16
N PRO A 238 21.21 -11.87 -20.19
CA PRO A 238 20.56 -12.10 -18.90
C PRO A 238 20.39 -10.81 -18.08
N ILE A 239 21.23 -9.80 -18.30
CA ILE A 239 21.16 -8.53 -17.56
C ILE A 239 19.96 -7.71 -18.02
N ASP A 240 19.70 -7.68 -19.33
CA ASP A 240 18.51 -7.04 -19.89
C ASP A 240 17.25 -7.80 -19.48
N ALA A 241 17.27 -9.13 -19.45
CA ALA A 241 16.16 -9.94 -18.97
C ALA A 241 15.81 -9.63 -17.51
N LEU A 242 16.79 -9.60 -16.59
CA LEU A 242 16.56 -9.21 -15.19
C LEU A 242 15.99 -7.79 -15.07
N LYS A 243 16.48 -6.85 -15.89
CA LYS A 243 15.96 -5.48 -15.94
C LYS A 243 14.51 -5.42 -16.41
N ILE A 244 14.16 -6.18 -17.46
CA ILE A 244 12.80 -6.27 -18.02
C ILE A 244 11.84 -6.91 -17.00
N MET A 245 12.29 -7.94 -16.28
CA MET A 245 11.51 -8.53 -15.20
C MET A 245 11.19 -7.52 -14.09
N GLY A 246 12.10 -6.58 -13.84
CA GLY A 246 11.89 -5.47 -12.91
C GLY A 246 13.00 -5.27 -11.89
N TYR A 247 14.04 -6.09 -11.87
CA TYR A 247 15.13 -5.94 -10.90
C TYR A 247 15.87 -4.60 -11.08
N ASP A 248 16.28 -4.02 -9.94
CA ASP A 248 17.13 -2.84 -9.93
C ASP A 248 18.58 -3.19 -10.27
N MET A 249 18.95 -2.95 -11.53
CA MET A 249 20.27 -3.30 -12.06
C MET A 249 21.39 -2.32 -11.68
N ARG A 250 21.14 -1.31 -10.83
CA ARG A 250 22.22 -0.46 -10.28
C ARG A 250 23.26 -1.26 -9.51
N ASN A 251 22.87 -2.41 -8.93
CA ASN A 251 23.79 -3.40 -8.40
C ASN A 251 23.44 -4.78 -8.97
N GLN A 252 24.18 -5.18 -10.00
CA GLN A 252 23.93 -6.41 -10.74
C GLN A 252 24.09 -7.66 -9.85
N GLU A 253 25.13 -7.74 -9.01
CA GLU A 253 25.31 -8.90 -8.14
C GLU A 253 24.17 -9.07 -7.14
N GLY A 254 23.68 -7.96 -6.57
CA GLY A 254 22.52 -7.98 -5.69
C GLY A 254 21.28 -8.49 -6.41
N ALA A 255 20.99 -7.97 -7.61
CA ALA A 255 19.86 -8.42 -8.43
C ALA A 255 19.96 -9.93 -8.74
N ILE A 256 21.15 -10.41 -9.11
CA ILE A 256 21.38 -11.84 -9.34
C ILE A 256 21.17 -12.64 -8.06
N ARG A 257 21.68 -12.20 -6.91
CA ARG A 257 21.44 -12.87 -5.62
C ARG A 257 19.95 -12.95 -5.28
N ALA A 258 19.18 -11.88 -5.50
CA ALA A 258 17.73 -11.89 -5.26
C ALA A 258 17.00 -12.86 -6.20
N PHE A 259 17.30 -12.83 -7.50
CA PHE A 259 16.80 -13.79 -8.47
C PHE A 259 17.09 -15.23 -8.04
N LYS A 260 18.35 -15.53 -7.70
CA LYS A 260 18.77 -16.86 -7.28
C LYS A 260 18.11 -17.30 -5.98
N ARG A 261 17.88 -16.39 -5.03
CA ARG A 261 17.16 -16.67 -3.79
C ARG A 261 15.75 -17.19 -4.05
N LYS A 262 15.07 -16.59 -5.03
CA LYS A 262 13.70 -16.91 -5.39
C LYS A 262 13.58 -18.20 -6.20
N TYR A 263 14.43 -18.38 -7.22
CA TYR A 263 14.24 -19.44 -8.22
C TYR A 263 15.26 -20.59 -8.14
N ILE A 264 16.46 -20.33 -7.62
CA ILE A 264 17.57 -21.32 -7.62
C ILE A 264 17.77 -21.95 -6.25
N VAL A 265 17.60 -21.17 -5.17
CA VAL A 265 17.61 -21.57 -3.74
C VAL A 265 18.95 -22.09 -3.21
N LYS A 266 19.70 -22.90 -3.97
CA LYS A 266 20.91 -23.60 -3.51
C LYS A 266 22.19 -22.76 -3.55
N GLU A 267 22.38 -21.95 -4.59
CA GLU A 267 23.63 -21.20 -4.82
C GLU A 267 23.36 -19.70 -5.03
N VAL A 268 23.09 -18.99 -3.94
CA VAL A 268 22.67 -17.57 -3.94
C VAL A 268 23.87 -16.61 -3.97
N ASN A 269 24.78 -16.81 -4.93
CA ASN A 269 25.91 -15.90 -5.21
C ASN A 269 25.55 -14.88 -6.30
N GLY A 270 26.46 -13.94 -6.60
CA GLY A 270 26.25 -12.88 -7.59
C GLY A 270 26.51 -13.26 -9.04
N VAL A 271 26.63 -14.55 -9.35
CA VAL A 271 27.03 -15.05 -10.69
C VAL A 271 25.96 -16.00 -11.23
N LEU A 272 25.62 -15.87 -12.52
CA LEU A 272 24.69 -16.76 -13.21
C LEU A 272 25.46 -17.90 -13.90
N THR A 273 25.20 -19.14 -13.48
CA THR A 273 25.62 -20.35 -14.19
C THR A 273 24.79 -20.55 -15.46
N ALA A 274 25.19 -21.49 -16.33
CA ALA A 274 24.42 -21.84 -17.52
C ALA A 274 22.98 -22.29 -17.16
N GLN A 275 22.82 -23.04 -16.06
CA GLN A 275 21.51 -23.47 -15.58
C GLN A 275 20.67 -22.29 -15.09
N ASP A 276 21.27 -21.34 -14.35
CA ASP A 276 20.55 -20.14 -13.88
C ASP A 276 20.06 -19.29 -15.04
N GLN A 277 20.87 -19.17 -16.10
CA GLN A 277 20.49 -18.44 -17.32
C GLN A 277 19.36 -19.16 -18.07
N ALA A 278 19.32 -20.49 -18.07
CA ALA A 278 18.21 -21.24 -18.66
C ALA A 278 16.90 -21.05 -17.89
N VAL A 279 16.95 -21.03 -16.55
CA VAL A 279 15.80 -20.67 -15.70
C VAL A 279 15.32 -19.25 -15.99
N LEU A 280 16.24 -18.28 -16.02
CA LEU A 280 15.94 -16.90 -16.34
C LEU A 280 15.32 -16.75 -17.73
N TYR A 281 15.85 -17.47 -18.71
CA TYR A 281 15.34 -17.45 -20.09
C TYR A 281 13.95 -18.05 -20.21
N ASP A 282 13.65 -19.15 -19.51
CA ASP A 282 12.31 -19.72 -19.47
C ASP A 282 11.28 -18.74 -18.89
N LEU A 283 11.61 -18.14 -17.74
CA LEU A 283 10.80 -17.10 -17.11
C LEU A 283 10.59 -15.90 -18.03
N TYR A 284 11.66 -15.44 -18.68
CA TYR A 284 11.61 -14.33 -19.63
C TYR A 284 10.61 -14.64 -20.74
N ARG A 285 10.79 -15.72 -21.51
CA ARG A 285 9.91 -16.04 -22.65
C ARG A 285 8.45 -16.27 -22.28
N LYS A 286 8.18 -16.79 -21.08
CA LYS A 286 6.84 -17.17 -20.66
C LYS A 286 6.02 -15.98 -20.18
N TYR A 287 6.68 -14.93 -19.68
CA TYR A 287 6.02 -13.86 -18.94
C TYR A 287 6.35 -12.44 -19.44
N TYR A 288 7.34 -12.28 -20.32
CA TYR A 288 7.84 -10.99 -20.84
C TYR A 288 8.12 -11.06 -22.34
#